data_AF-A0A3D0SSN2-F1
#
_entry.id   AF-A0A3D0SSN2-F1
#
_cell.length_a   1.000
_cell.length_b   1.000
_cell.length_c   1.000
_cell.angle_alpha   90.00
_cell.angle_beta   90.00
_cell.angle_gamma   90.00
#
_symmetry.space_group_name_H-M   'P 1'
#
loop_
_entity.id
_entity.type
_entity.pdbx_description
1 polymer ?
#
loop_
_entity_poly.entity_id
_entity_poly.type
_entity_poly.pdbx_seq_one_letter_code
_entity_poly.pdbx_strand_id
1 'polypeptide(L)'
;MRCPECKQDQKYKDGTRCKKCRYQFVFRKKDDNITDMALRQIIQRLSDNGQYAFTATQLALEICRLWRKKTLGPAGCSVIALIISVITGLIAFSKWNGLGGILLLAVILPLAIWLGQRGKSTLSFSKACGIVSKYRQIHPINGLADGTAFRQQTPAADFLDPHYAPERILVVERDELVDMLVRNRFHLTAKAAIVSRTGYPKGVFTACQAFLRNHPDTPVHVVHDASPQGFALATQLAADPEWQFARQCLIDLGISSTSLKHDASLPWTPTDTSRTGGAFGGHPSKRLQAGYRIPLDYIGPKPMLSLLSTAVVTGALLLTPEILSASGTEVEIDYG
;
A
#
# COMPACT_ATOMS: atom_id res chain seq x y z
N MET A 1 26.79 6.69 -3.23
CA MET A 1 25.49 7.09 -2.62
C MET A 1 25.14 8.43 -3.23
N ARG A 2 23.95 8.57 -3.82
CA ARG A 2 23.51 9.83 -4.40
C ARG A 2 22.62 10.57 -3.41
N CYS A 3 22.94 11.82 -3.11
CA CYS A 3 22.19 12.63 -2.15
C CYS A 3 20.81 13.02 -2.73
N PRO A 4 19.69 12.76 -2.03
CA PRO A 4 18.35 13.14 -2.49
C PRO A 4 18.14 14.66 -2.59
N GLU A 5 18.82 15.44 -1.74
CA GLU A 5 18.66 16.90 -1.69
C GLU A 5 19.49 17.61 -2.77
N CYS A 6 20.82 17.40 -2.77
CA CYS A 6 21.72 18.15 -3.67
C CYS A 6 22.16 17.37 -4.92
N LYS A 7 21.66 16.14 -5.11
CA LYS A 7 21.99 15.22 -6.23
C LYS A 7 23.46 14.83 -6.37
N GLN A 8 24.34 15.27 -5.46
CA GLN A 8 25.76 14.95 -5.43
C GLN A 8 25.98 13.46 -5.18
N ASP A 9 26.87 12.85 -5.98
CA ASP A 9 27.38 11.52 -5.72
C ASP A 9 28.53 11.55 -4.71
N GLN A 10 28.43 10.67 -3.72
CA GLN A 10 29.39 10.51 -2.64
C GLN A 10 29.86 9.05 -2.54
N LYS A 11 31.16 8.86 -2.29
CA LYS A 11 31.75 7.52 -2.09
C LYS A 11 31.39 7.01 -0.69
N TYR A 12 31.30 5.68 -0.55
CA TYR A 12 30.91 5.06 0.73
C TYR A 12 31.86 5.41 1.89
N LYS A 13 33.17 5.46 1.62
CA LYS A 13 34.21 5.79 2.61
C LYS A 13 34.13 7.20 3.19
N ASP A 14 33.32 8.07 2.60
CA ASP A 14 33.18 9.47 2.99
C ASP A 14 32.22 9.71 4.16
N GLY A 15 31.65 8.64 4.74
CA GLY A 15 30.76 8.70 5.90
C GLY A 15 29.27 8.78 5.54
N THR A 16 28.44 8.95 6.57
CA THR A 16 26.96 8.93 6.50
C THR A 16 26.32 10.30 6.28
N ARG A 17 27.10 11.37 6.15
CA ARG A 17 26.59 12.72 5.85
C ARG A 17 27.09 13.19 4.50
N CYS A 18 26.22 13.86 3.74
CA CYS A 18 26.59 14.45 2.46
C CYS A 18 27.64 15.55 2.68
N LYS A 19 28.76 15.51 1.95
CA LYS A 19 29.80 16.54 2.02
C LYS A 19 29.32 17.94 1.59
N LYS A 20 28.34 18.01 0.68
CA LYS A 20 27.83 19.27 0.11
C LYS A 20 26.72 19.90 0.95
N CYS A 21 25.64 19.16 1.22
CA CYS A 21 24.45 19.71 1.91
C CYS A 21 24.22 19.14 3.31
N ARG A 22 25.17 18.35 3.86
CA ARG A 22 25.09 17.72 5.18
C ARG A 22 23.92 16.75 5.42
N TYR A 23 23.12 16.44 4.40
CA TYR A 23 22.06 15.41 4.46
C TYR A 23 22.57 14.11 5.08
N GLN A 24 21.86 13.60 6.09
CA GLN A 24 22.18 12.35 6.76
C GLN A 24 21.58 11.16 6.02
N PHE A 25 22.42 10.34 5.41
CA PHE A 25 22.01 9.11 4.75
C PHE A 25 21.51 8.09 5.79
N VAL A 26 20.32 7.56 5.53
CA VAL A 26 19.69 6.53 6.38
C VAL A 26 20.03 5.13 5.90
N PHE A 27 20.08 4.92 4.58
CA PHE A 27 20.22 3.61 3.97
C PHE A 27 21.53 3.40 3.25
N ARG A 28 21.99 2.15 3.29
CA ARG A 28 23.13 1.66 2.54
C ARG A 28 22.65 0.59 1.57
N LYS A 29 22.89 0.78 0.27
CA LYS A 29 22.44 -0.15 -0.79
C LYS A 29 22.84 -1.60 -0.51
N LYS A 30 24.02 -1.84 0.07
CA LYS A 30 24.54 -3.18 0.38
C LYS A 30 23.78 -3.85 1.53
N ASP A 31 23.35 -3.09 2.53
CA ASP A 31 22.80 -3.62 3.78
C ASP A 31 21.26 -3.63 3.72
N ASP A 32 20.68 -2.51 3.28
CA ASP A 32 19.22 -2.28 3.28
C ASP A 32 18.56 -2.66 1.94
N ASN A 33 19.34 -2.89 0.87
CA ASN A 33 18.88 -3.08 -0.51
C ASN A 33 18.11 -1.88 -1.13
N ILE A 34 18.01 -0.76 -0.41
CA ILE A 34 17.41 0.52 -0.84
C ILE A 34 18.41 1.66 -0.65
N THR A 35 18.24 2.75 -1.39
CA THR A 35 18.96 4.02 -1.17
C THR A 35 17.97 5.12 -0.79
N ASP A 36 18.42 6.13 -0.06
CA ASP A 36 17.62 7.31 0.27
C ASP A 36 17.03 7.99 -0.99
N MET A 37 17.81 8.07 -2.07
CA MET A 37 17.34 8.60 -3.35
C MET A 37 16.17 7.78 -3.91
N ALA A 38 16.29 6.45 -3.89
CA ALA A 38 15.21 5.58 -4.36
C ALA A 38 13.97 5.76 -3.49
N LEU A 39 14.09 5.78 -2.15
CA LEU A 39 12.95 6.01 -1.28
C LEU A 39 12.29 7.38 -1.52
N ARG A 40 13.10 8.43 -1.73
CA ARG A 40 12.58 9.78 -2.04
C ARG A 40 11.76 9.80 -3.33
N GLN A 41 12.23 9.10 -4.37
CA GLN A 41 11.49 8.96 -5.63
C GLN A 41 10.18 8.18 -5.43
N ILE A 42 10.17 7.16 -4.58
CA ILE A 42 8.95 6.41 -4.23
C ILE A 42 7.93 7.33 -3.57
N ILE A 43 8.37 8.10 -2.57
CA ILE A 43 7.53 9.06 -1.86
C ILE A 43 6.96 10.11 -2.83
N GLN A 44 7.81 10.69 -3.68
CA GLN A 44 7.39 11.68 -4.68
C GLN A 44 6.35 11.12 -5.64
N ARG A 45 6.56 9.91 -6.16
CA ARG A 45 5.60 9.27 -7.06
C ARG A 45 4.29 8.91 -6.37
N LEU A 46 4.35 8.34 -5.16
CA LEU A 46 3.17 7.93 -4.40
C LEU A 46 2.29 9.14 -4.02
N SER A 47 2.93 10.27 -3.70
CA SER A 47 2.25 11.53 -3.37
C SER A 47 1.88 12.38 -4.58
N ASP A 48 2.16 11.93 -5.81
CA ASP A 48 2.04 12.75 -7.02
C ASP A 48 2.71 14.12 -6.86
N ASN A 49 3.99 14.12 -6.50
CA ASN A 49 4.80 15.31 -6.20
C ASN A 49 4.26 16.16 -5.03
N GLY A 50 3.70 15.52 -4.01
CA GLY A 50 3.21 16.18 -2.80
C GLY A 50 1.76 16.65 -2.86
N GLN A 51 1.03 16.31 -3.93
CA GLN A 51 -0.40 16.61 -4.06
C GLN A 51 -1.28 15.73 -3.16
N TYR A 52 -0.86 14.51 -2.87
CA TYR A 52 -1.61 13.56 -2.05
C TYR A 52 -0.89 13.18 -0.76
N ALA A 53 -1.67 13.17 0.33
CA ALA A 53 -1.33 12.46 1.54
C ALA A 53 -1.51 10.94 1.35
N PHE A 54 -0.70 10.14 2.04
CA PHE A 54 -0.67 8.68 1.92
C PHE A 54 -0.32 8.03 3.27
N THR A 55 -0.66 6.76 3.46
CA THR A 55 -0.38 6.03 4.70
C THR A 55 0.98 5.33 4.67
N ALA A 56 1.47 4.92 5.85
CA ALA A 56 2.67 4.08 5.95
C ALA A 56 2.49 2.72 5.23
N THR A 57 1.28 2.17 5.26
CA THR A 57 0.94 0.92 4.55
C THR A 57 1.07 1.09 3.04
N GLN A 58 0.53 2.17 2.47
CA GLN A 58 0.69 2.49 1.04
C GLN A 58 2.15 2.58 0.64
N LEU A 59 2.96 3.30 1.43
CA LEU A 59 4.38 3.44 1.16
C LEU A 59 5.13 2.10 1.24
N ALA A 60 4.87 1.29 2.27
CA ALA A 60 5.48 -0.03 2.41
C ALA A 60 5.10 -0.98 1.26
N LEU A 61 3.84 -0.97 0.83
CA LEU A 61 3.38 -1.77 -0.32
C LEU A 61 4.01 -1.30 -1.63
N GLU A 62 4.17 0.00 -1.81
CA GLU A 62 4.80 0.54 -3.02
C GLU A 62 6.30 0.20 -3.10
N ILE A 63 6.98 0.17 -1.95
CA ILE A 63 8.33 -0.40 -1.84
C ILE A 63 8.27 -1.89 -2.24
N CYS A 64 7.37 -2.71 -1.70
CA CYS A 64 7.26 -4.12 -2.09
C CYS A 64 7.04 -4.32 -3.61
N ARG A 65 6.19 -3.49 -4.24
CA ARG A 65 5.88 -3.56 -5.68
C ARG A 65 7.11 -3.29 -6.55
N LEU A 66 7.89 -2.28 -6.21
CA LEU A 66 9.10 -1.93 -6.98
C LEU A 66 10.16 -3.02 -6.92
N TRP A 67 10.30 -3.69 -5.77
CA TRP A 67 11.25 -4.80 -5.65
C TRP A 67 10.79 -5.99 -6.47
N ARG A 68 9.48 -6.23 -6.54
CA ARG A 68 8.94 -7.26 -7.43
C ARG A 68 9.26 -6.97 -8.89
N LYS A 69 9.04 -5.75 -9.38
CA LYS A 69 9.36 -5.37 -10.76
C LYS A 69 10.84 -5.59 -11.09
N LYS A 70 11.76 -5.30 -10.15
CA LYS A 70 13.20 -5.58 -10.31
C LYS A 70 13.54 -7.07 -10.38
N THR A 71 12.85 -7.90 -9.61
CA THR A 71 13.00 -9.37 -9.70
C THR A 71 12.25 -9.98 -10.89
N LEU A 72 11.33 -9.22 -11.51
CA LEU A 72 10.59 -9.59 -12.71
C LEU A 72 11.31 -9.16 -14.01
N GLY A 73 12.64 -9.18 -14.01
CA GLY A 73 13.43 -9.27 -15.23
C GLY A 73 13.84 -10.70 -15.66
N PRO A 74 12.97 -11.74 -15.69
CA PRO A 74 13.33 -13.05 -16.22
C PRO A 74 13.20 -13.14 -17.75
N ALA A 75 12.58 -12.16 -18.43
CA ALA A 75 12.58 -12.12 -19.89
C ALA A 75 14.01 -11.91 -20.44
N GLY A 76 14.80 -11.05 -19.80
CA GLY A 76 16.21 -10.84 -20.19
C GLY A 76 17.09 -12.08 -19.99
N CYS A 77 17.01 -12.74 -18.82
CA CYS A 77 17.79 -13.94 -18.58
C CYS A 77 17.30 -15.16 -19.38
N SER A 78 15.99 -15.30 -19.63
CA SER A 78 15.47 -16.39 -20.47
C SER A 78 15.84 -16.21 -21.93
N VAL A 79 15.84 -14.97 -22.45
CA VAL A 79 16.30 -14.69 -23.83
C VAL A 79 17.80 -14.94 -23.94
N ILE A 80 18.61 -14.49 -22.98
CA ILE A 80 20.06 -14.75 -22.96
C ILE A 80 20.35 -16.24 -22.84
N ALA A 81 19.65 -16.97 -21.96
CA ALA A 81 19.81 -18.42 -21.81
C ALA A 81 19.39 -19.17 -23.08
N LEU A 82 18.32 -18.73 -23.75
CA LEU A 82 17.84 -19.33 -25.00
C LEU A 82 18.85 -19.06 -26.15
N ILE A 83 19.39 -17.85 -26.25
CA ILE A 83 20.45 -17.50 -27.20
C ILE A 83 21.71 -18.35 -26.95
N ILE A 84 22.18 -18.42 -25.70
CA ILE A 84 23.35 -19.24 -25.33
C ILE A 84 23.08 -20.71 -25.65
N SER A 85 21.88 -21.21 -25.34
CA SER A 85 21.51 -22.61 -25.61
C SER A 85 21.45 -22.91 -27.10
N VAL A 86 20.97 -22.00 -27.94
CA VAL A 86 20.95 -22.14 -29.40
C VAL A 86 22.37 -22.14 -29.96
N ILE A 87 23.22 -21.21 -29.53
CA ILE A 87 24.62 -21.12 -29.96
C ILE A 87 25.39 -22.40 -29.56
N THR A 88 25.21 -22.86 -28.33
CA THR A 88 25.89 -24.07 -27.83
C THR A 88 25.38 -25.32 -28.53
N GLY A 89 24.08 -25.40 -28.82
CA GLY A 89 23.47 -26.47 -29.61
C GLY A 89 24.00 -26.55 -31.04
N LEU A 90 24.13 -25.40 -31.72
CA LEU A 90 24.68 -25.32 -33.07
C LEU A 90 26.15 -25.77 -33.14
N ILE A 91 26.96 -25.37 -32.15
CA ILE A 91 28.39 -25.77 -32.08
C ILE A 91 28.52 -27.27 -31.77
N ALA A 92 27.68 -27.81 -30.87
CA ALA A 92 27.71 -29.23 -30.51
C ALA A 92 27.23 -30.13 -31.65
N PHE A 93 26.19 -29.72 -32.39
CA PHE A 93 25.65 -30.45 -33.54
C PHE A 93 26.66 -30.56 -34.70
N SER A 94 27.56 -29.57 -34.82
CA SER A 94 28.65 -29.58 -35.82
C SER A 94 29.75 -30.60 -35.53
N LYS A 95 29.93 -31.05 -34.27
CA LYS A 95 31.08 -31.90 -33.89
C LYS A 95 30.70 -33.26 -33.30
N TRP A 96 29.50 -33.43 -32.76
CA TRP A 96 29.04 -34.68 -32.15
C TRP A 96 27.68 -35.09 -32.71
N ASN A 97 27.48 -36.38 -32.98
CA ASN A 97 26.19 -36.96 -33.34
C ASN A 97 25.10 -36.40 -32.41
N GLY A 98 23.98 -35.92 -32.99
CA GLY A 98 23.01 -35.00 -32.39
C GLY A 98 22.44 -35.34 -30.99
N LEU A 99 22.66 -36.56 -30.49
CA LEU A 99 22.35 -36.97 -29.12
C LEU A 99 23.07 -36.14 -28.03
N GLY A 100 24.31 -35.71 -28.28
CA GLY A 100 25.08 -34.93 -27.30
C GLY A 100 24.50 -33.53 -27.05
N GLY A 101 23.93 -32.89 -28.09
CA GLY A 101 23.31 -31.58 -27.99
C GLY A 101 22.01 -31.60 -27.17
N ILE A 102 21.21 -32.66 -27.32
CA ILE A 102 19.93 -32.83 -26.60
C ILE A 102 20.17 -32.97 -25.10
N LEU A 103 21.16 -33.79 -24.69
CA LEU A 103 21.52 -33.99 -23.29
C LEU A 103 22.03 -32.71 -22.61
N LEU A 104 22.79 -31.88 -23.33
CA LEU A 104 23.29 -30.61 -22.83
C LEU A 104 22.15 -29.59 -22.61
N LEU A 105 21.24 -29.48 -23.57
CA LEU A 105 20.03 -28.66 -23.49
C LEU A 105 19.12 -29.09 -22.32
N ALA A 106 18.95 -30.41 -22.15
CA ALA A 106 18.15 -30.98 -21.08
C ALA A 106 18.70 -30.71 -19.67
N VAL A 107 19.99 -30.38 -19.52
CA VAL A 107 20.59 -30.00 -18.23
C VAL A 107 20.63 -28.48 -18.05
N ILE A 108 20.99 -27.73 -19.08
CA ILE A 108 21.13 -26.26 -19.00
C ILE A 108 19.77 -25.59 -18.81
N LEU A 109 18.72 -26.04 -19.50
CA LEU A 109 17.39 -25.43 -19.42
C LEU A 109 16.79 -25.51 -17.99
N PRO A 110 16.71 -26.67 -17.32
CA PRO A 110 16.23 -26.73 -15.94
C PRO A 110 17.17 -26.05 -14.95
N LEU A 111 18.49 -26.06 -15.17
CA LEU A 111 19.43 -25.32 -14.31
C LEU A 111 19.22 -23.80 -14.43
N ALA A 112 19.00 -23.28 -15.63
CA ALA A 112 18.69 -21.87 -15.88
C ALA A 112 17.33 -21.48 -15.29
N ILE A 113 16.31 -22.34 -15.42
CA ILE A 113 15.00 -22.16 -14.78
C ILE A 113 15.15 -22.17 -13.25
N TRP A 114 15.92 -23.10 -12.69
CA TRP A 114 16.14 -23.22 -11.25
C TRP A 114 16.95 -22.05 -10.67
N LEU A 115 18.00 -21.60 -11.36
CA LEU A 115 18.76 -20.40 -11.00
C LEU A 115 17.91 -19.12 -11.13
N GLY A 116 17.07 -19.03 -12.16
CA GLY A 116 16.12 -17.93 -12.36
C GLY A 116 15.01 -17.91 -11.29
N GLN A 117 14.60 -19.07 -10.79
CA GLN A 117 13.64 -19.18 -9.70
C GLN A 117 14.25 -18.86 -8.32
N ARG A 118 15.54 -19.19 -8.10
CA ARG A 118 16.26 -18.89 -6.84
C ARG A 118 16.52 -17.40 -6.60
N GLY A 119 16.45 -16.55 -7.61
CA GLY A 119 16.72 -15.10 -7.52
C GLY A 119 15.59 -14.23 -6.96
N LYS A 120 14.42 -14.79 -6.60
CA LYS A 120 13.27 -14.01 -6.10
C LYS A 120 13.45 -13.61 -4.64
N SER A 121 14.41 -12.73 -4.36
CA SER A 121 14.46 -12.02 -3.07
C SER A 121 13.28 -11.05 -2.99
N THR A 122 12.12 -11.58 -2.65
CA THR A 122 10.94 -10.76 -2.40
C THR A 122 11.18 -9.98 -1.12
N LEU A 123 11.14 -8.65 -1.21
CA LEU A 123 11.19 -7.80 -0.03
C LEU A 123 9.91 -8.04 0.77
N SER A 124 10.05 -8.60 1.97
CA SER A 124 8.90 -8.84 2.85
C SER A 124 8.27 -7.52 3.28
N PHE A 125 6.95 -7.51 3.48
CA PHE A 125 6.21 -6.33 3.93
C PHE A 125 6.75 -5.78 5.26
N SER A 126 7.06 -6.66 6.22
CA SER A 126 7.68 -6.27 7.49
C SER A 126 9.01 -5.53 7.29
N LYS A 127 9.87 -5.97 6.35
CA LYS A 127 11.11 -5.27 6.02
C LYS A 127 10.83 -3.91 5.37
N ALA A 128 9.81 -3.81 4.51
CA ALA A 128 9.39 -2.53 3.94
C ALA A 128 8.88 -1.55 5.01
N CYS A 129 8.08 -2.01 5.98
CA CYS A 129 7.67 -1.21 7.14
C CYS A 129 8.88 -0.75 7.97
N GLY A 130 9.87 -1.64 8.17
CA GLY A 130 11.12 -1.31 8.84
C GLY A 130 11.94 -0.24 8.11
N ILE A 131 11.93 -0.24 6.77
CA ILE A 131 12.52 0.82 5.95
C ILE A 131 11.78 2.14 6.20
N VAL A 132 10.45 2.15 6.13
CA VAL A 132 9.64 3.37 6.35
C VAL A 132 9.88 3.94 7.74
N SER A 133 9.87 3.11 8.78
CA SER A 133 10.07 3.57 10.16
C SER A 133 11.48 4.13 10.39
N LYS A 134 12.52 3.42 9.90
CA LYS A 134 13.92 3.87 10.00
C LYS A 134 14.14 5.21 9.29
N TYR A 135 13.51 5.44 8.14
CA TYR A 135 13.60 6.73 7.45
C TYR A 135 12.90 7.84 8.24
N ARG A 136 11.67 7.57 8.70
CA ARG A 136 10.83 8.53 9.44
C ARG A 136 11.50 9.04 10.72
N GLN A 137 12.29 8.20 11.39
CA GLN A 137 13.02 8.59 12.61
C GLN A 137 14.06 9.69 12.38
N ILE A 138 14.60 9.79 11.15
CA ILE A 138 15.67 10.74 10.82
C ILE A 138 15.14 11.90 9.98
N HIS A 139 14.20 11.62 9.07
CA HIS A 139 13.65 12.61 8.14
C HIS A 139 12.13 12.63 8.19
N PRO A 140 11.49 13.82 8.29
CA PRO A 140 10.05 13.92 8.16
C PRO A 140 9.62 13.50 6.75
N ILE A 141 8.56 12.71 6.67
CA ILE A 141 7.94 12.32 5.40
C ILE A 141 6.71 13.20 5.20
N ASN A 142 6.86 14.23 4.37
CA ASN A 142 5.73 15.11 4.01
C ASN A 142 4.61 14.29 3.37
N GLY A 143 3.37 14.57 3.77
CA GLY A 143 2.18 13.84 3.28
C GLY A 143 1.91 12.50 3.98
N LEU A 144 2.79 12.02 4.87
CA LEU A 144 2.53 10.79 5.62
C LEU A 144 1.41 11.00 6.65
N ALA A 145 0.35 10.22 6.52
CA ALA A 145 -0.75 10.12 7.47
C ALA A 145 -0.39 9.11 8.58
N ASP A 146 -0.54 9.52 9.84
CA ASP A 146 -0.07 8.74 11.00
C ASP A 146 -1.10 8.61 12.14
N GLY A 147 -2.32 9.11 11.94
CA GLY A 147 -3.42 9.03 12.91
C GLY A 147 -3.25 10.01 14.07
N THR A 148 -2.48 11.08 13.87
CA THR A 148 -2.20 12.07 14.91
C THR A 148 -2.45 13.51 14.48
N ALA A 149 -2.63 13.77 13.18
CA ALA A 149 -2.72 15.11 12.59
C ALA A 149 -3.74 16.04 13.27
N PHE A 150 -4.84 15.46 13.75
CA PHE A 150 -6.02 16.14 14.25
C PHE A 150 -6.30 15.84 15.72
N ARG A 151 -5.35 15.24 16.46
CA ARG A 151 -5.52 14.96 17.90
C ARG A 151 -5.58 16.22 18.75
N GLN A 152 -4.77 17.22 18.37
CA GLN A 152 -4.62 18.48 19.09
C GLN A 152 -5.41 19.62 18.45
N GLN A 153 -6.04 19.39 17.29
CA GLN A 153 -6.90 20.40 16.71
C GLN A 153 -8.15 20.52 17.58
N THR A 154 -8.18 21.59 18.39
CA THR A 154 -9.44 22.32 18.60
C THR A 154 -10.05 22.51 17.22
N PRO A 155 -11.29 22.06 16.98
CA PRO A 155 -11.85 21.81 15.64
C PRO A 155 -11.41 22.91 14.68
N ALA A 156 -10.54 22.54 13.72
CA ALA A 156 -10.12 23.46 12.69
C ALA A 156 -11.39 24.04 12.06
N ALA A 157 -11.40 25.37 11.89
CA ALA A 157 -12.57 26.19 11.63
C ALA A 157 -13.47 25.73 10.47
N ASP A 158 -13.04 24.79 9.63
CA ASP A 158 -13.83 24.20 8.53
C ASP A 158 -14.93 23.23 9.01
N PHE A 159 -14.74 22.47 10.10
CA PHE A 159 -15.82 21.60 10.65
C PHE A 159 -16.80 22.35 11.55
N LEU A 160 -16.40 23.56 11.98
CA LEU A 160 -17.23 24.51 12.72
C LEU A 160 -17.79 25.59 11.80
N ASP A 161 -17.54 25.54 10.48
CA ASP A 161 -18.21 26.42 9.54
C ASP A 161 -19.71 26.15 9.66
N PRO A 162 -20.52 27.12 10.10
CA PRO A 162 -21.96 26.92 10.28
C PRO A 162 -22.69 26.51 8.98
N HIS A 163 -22.00 26.51 7.84
CA HIS A 163 -22.52 26.09 6.53
C HIS A 163 -22.11 24.67 6.11
N TYR A 164 -21.20 23.99 6.83
CA TYR A 164 -20.80 22.61 6.50
C TYR A 164 -21.76 21.59 7.12
N ALA A 165 -22.82 21.24 6.38
CA ALA A 165 -23.72 20.14 6.71
C ALA A 165 -23.31 18.88 5.92
N PRO A 166 -22.76 17.84 6.56
CA PRO A 166 -22.42 16.61 5.87
C PRO A 166 -23.71 15.91 5.40
N GLU A 167 -23.70 15.39 4.16
CA GLU A 167 -24.81 14.57 3.65
C GLU A 167 -24.74 13.12 4.18
N ARG A 168 -23.61 12.74 4.76
CA ARG A 168 -23.30 11.39 5.22
C ARG A 168 -22.14 11.39 6.20
N ILE A 169 -22.04 10.33 6.99
CA ILE A 169 -20.88 10.10 7.87
C ILE A 169 -20.13 8.88 7.36
N LEU A 170 -18.80 8.97 7.30
CA LEU A 170 -17.91 7.89 6.92
C LEU A 170 -17.08 7.48 8.14
N VAL A 171 -17.27 6.24 8.57
CA VAL A 171 -16.53 5.59 9.66
C VAL A 171 -15.45 4.70 9.08
N VAL A 172 -14.18 4.94 9.44
CA VAL A 172 -13.04 4.12 9.00
C VAL A 172 -12.45 3.31 10.14
N GLU A 173 -11.86 2.15 9.82
CA GLU A 173 -11.26 1.27 10.84
C GLU A 173 -10.01 1.87 11.52
N ARG A 174 -9.22 2.69 10.82
CA ARG A 174 -7.89 3.16 11.26
C ARG A 174 -7.77 4.68 11.28
N ASP A 175 -7.13 5.22 12.30
CA ASP A 175 -6.95 6.68 12.47
C ASP A 175 -6.11 7.29 11.33
N GLU A 176 -5.08 6.59 10.82
CA GLU A 176 -4.29 7.10 9.69
C GLU A 176 -5.10 7.24 8.38
N LEU A 177 -6.21 6.51 8.24
CA LEU A 177 -7.10 6.67 7.09
C LEU A 177 -7.88 7.99 7.19
N VAL A 178 -8.29 8.40 8.39
CA VAL A 178 -8.91 9.71 8.62
C VAL A 178 -7.93 10.82 8.19
N ASP A 179 -6.69 10.75 8.66
CA ASP A 179 -5.64 11.71 8.28
C ASP A 179 -5.46 11.80 6.77
N MET A 180 -5.35 10.64 6.11
CA MET A 180 -5.17 10.56 4.67
C MET A 180 -6.38 11.14 3.93
N LEU A 181 -7.61 10.78 4.30
CA LEU A 181 -8.82 11.21 3.60
C LEU A 181 -9.06 12.72 3.78
N VAL A 182 -8.93 13.24 5.01
CA VAL A 182 -9.16 14.66 5.30
C VAL A 182 -8.10 15.53 4.64
N ARG A 183 -6.81 15.17 4.74
CA ARG A 183 -5.72 15.92 4.07
C ARG A 183 -5.84 15.92 2.55
N ASN A 184 -6.47 14.88 1.98
CA ASN A 184 -6.80 14.80 0.56
C ASN A 184 -8.16 15.42 0.20
N ARG A 185 -8.77 16.20 1.10
CA ARG A 185 -10.06 16.90 0.90
C ARG A 185 -11.23 15.98 0.54
N PHE A 186 -11.15 14.70 0.87
CA PHE A 186 -12.21 13.72 0.57
C PHE A 186 -13.55 14.12 1.19
N HIS A 187 -13.53 14.66 2.41
CA HIS A 187 -14.71 15.12 3.14
C HIS A 187 -15.49 16.22 2.40
N LEU A 188 -14.83 17.03 1.57
CA LEU A 188 -15.49 18.03 0.72
C LEU A 188 -16.09 17.38 -0.52
N THR A 189 -15.31 16.56 -1.24
CA THR A 189 -15.75 15.91 -2.48
C THR A 189 -16.91 14.94 -2.24
N ALA A 190 -16.83 14.14 -1.18
CA ALA A 190 -17.86 13.17 -0.81
C ALA A 190 -18.95 13.76 0.10
N LYS A 191 -18.84 15.04 0.47
CA LYS A 191 -19.72 15.73 1.44
C LYS A 191 -19.96 14.89 2.70
N ALA A 192 -18.87 14.35 3.23
CA ALA A 192 -18.90 13.36 4.29
C ALA A 192 -18.08 13.80 5.49
N ALA A 193 -18.66 13.72 6.69
CA ALA A 193 -17.88 13.82 7.91
C ALA A 193 -17.11 12.51 8.13
N ILE A 194 -15.80 12.60 8.38
CA ILE A 194 -14.92 11.43 8.45
C ILE A 194 -14.45 11.24 9.89
N VAL A 195 -14.70 10.05 10.42
CA VAL A 195 -14.29 9.65 11.77
C VAL A 195 -13.79 8.22 11.75
N SER A 196 -12.91 7.86 12.68
CA SER A 196 -12.50 6.47 12.86
C SER A 196 -13.39 5.76 13.88
N ARG A 197 -13.28 4.44 13.94
CA ARG A 197 -13.94 3.62 14.97
C ARG A 197 -13.57 4.01 16.40
N THR A 198 -12.43 4.68 16.62
CA THR A 198 -11.97 5.12 17.95
C THR A 198 -12.59 6.46 18.35
N GLY A 199 -13.40 7.06 17.47
CA GLY A 199 -13.92 8.41 17.62
C GLY A 199 -12.92 9.49 17.23
N TYR A 200 -11.85 9.16 16.49
CA TYR A 200 -10.89 10.15 16.00
C TYR A 200 -11.40 10.82 14.71
N PRO A 201 -11.35 12.16 14.58
CA PRO A 201 -10.96 13.13 15.60
C PRO A 201 -12.12 13.39 16.58
N LYS A 202 -11.83 13.53 17.89
CA LYS A 202 -12.86 13.56 18.94
C LYS A 202 -13.89 14.69 18.75
N GLY A 203 -13.43 15.87 18.33
CA GLY A 203 -14.33 17.01 18.07
C GLY A 203 -15.34 16.73 16.96
N VAL A 204 -14.90 16.13 15.85
CA VAL A 204 -15.77 15.75 14.73
C VAL A 204 -16.72 14.62 15.16
N PHE A 205 -16.23 13.65 15.92
CA PHE A 205 -17.07 12.56 16.43
C PHE A 205 -18.21 13.07 17.33
N THR A 206 -17.93 14.01 18.24
CA THR A 206 -18.96 14.64 19.07
C THR A 206 -19.94 15.47 18.24
N ALA A 207 -19.47 16.15 17.20
CA ALA A 207 -20.34 16.86 16.26
C ALA A 207 -21.26 15.90 15.48
N CYS A 208 -20.74 14.78 14.99
CA CYS A 208 -21.51 13.72 14.33
C CYS A 208 -22.60 13.14 15.26
N GLN A 209 -22.26 12.90 16.52
CA GLN A 209 -23.22 12.46 17.55
C GLN A 209 -24.38 13.45 17.70
N ALA A 210 -24.07 14.75 17.79
CA ALA A 210 -25.09 15.78 17.89
C ALA A 210 -25.93 15.90 16.61
N PHE A 211 -25.29 15.82 15.45
CA PHE A 211 -25.93 15.90 14.14
C PHE A 211 -26.93 14.76 13.92
N LEU A 212 -26.53 13.51 14.18
CA LEU A 212 -27.39 12.33 13.98
C LEU A 212 -28.59 12.28 14.94
N ARG A 213 -28.51 12.91 16.12
CA ARG A 213 -29.69 13.06 16.99
C ARG A 213 -30.78 13.92 16.35
N ASN A 214 -30.41 14.91 15.54
CA ASN A 214 -31.34 15.80 14.84
C ASN A 214 -31.67 15.32 13.42
N HIS A 215 -30.80 14.50 12.82
CA HIS A 215 -30.93 13.97 11.46
C HIS A 215 -30.72 12.45 11.44
N PRO A 216 -31.63 11.66 12.06
CA PRO A 216 -31.45 10.22 12.26
C PRO A 216 -31.38 9.41 10.95
N ASP A 217 -31.96 9.92 9.87
CA ASP A 217 -31.96 9.27 8.55
C ASP A 217 -30.64 9.46 7.77
N THR A 218 -29.68 10.22 8.32
CA THR A 218 -28.39 10.44 7.64
C THR A 218 -27.62 9.12 7.52
N PRO A 219 -27.17 8.74 6.32
CA PRO A 219 -26.45 7.49 6.14
C PRO A 219 -25.07 7.51 6.81
N VAL A 220 -24.76 6.41 7.51
CA VAL A 220 -23.47 6.19 8.18
C VAL A 220 -22.75 5.04 7.48
N HIS A 221 -21.85 5.38 6.57
CA HIS A 221 -21.05 4.42 5.83
C HIS A 221 -19.88 3.93 6.68
N VAL A 222 -19.64 2.62 6.68
CA VAL A 222 -18.53 1.99 7.39
C VAL A 222 -17.57 1.39 6.38
N VAL A 223 -16.27 1.69 6.49
CA VAL A 223 -15.25 1.14 5.58
C VAL A 223 -14.11 0.53 6.39
N HIS A 224 -13.76 -0.70 6.03
CA HIS A 224 -12.80 -1.51 6.76
C HIS A 224 -11.87 -2.31 5.82
N ASP A 225 -10.76 -2.77 6.38
CA ASP A 225 -9.85 -3.70 5.71
C ASP A 225 -10.53 -5.09 5.57
N ALA A 226 -10.13 -5.90 4.60
CA ALA A 226 -10.59 -7.29 4.53
C ALA A 226 -9.88 -8.10 5.63
N SER A 227 -10.51 -8.18 6.80
CA SER A 227 -9.99 -8.84 7.99
C SER A 227 -11.15 -9.36 8.87
N PRO A 228 -10.92 -10.35 9.75
CA PRO A 228 -11.95 -10.79 10.70
C PRO A 228 -12.50 -9.65 11.57
N GLN A 229 -11.65 -8.69 11.95
CA GLN A 229 -12.05 -7.52 12.74
C GLN A 229 -12.86 -6.53 11.90
N GLY A 230 -12.48 -6.33 10.64
CA GLY A 230 -13.18 -5.47 9.69
C GLY A 230 -14.59 -5.98 9.40
N PHE A 231 -14.74 -7.28 9.11
CA PHE A 231 -16.05 -7.90 8.86
C PHE A 231 -17.01 -7.81 10.06
N ALA A 232 -16.49 -7.71 11.27
CA ALA A 232 -17.28 -7.55 12.48
C ALA A 232 -17.52 -6.07 12.85
N LEU A 233 -16.94 -5.11 12.12
CA LEU A 233 -16.92 -3.69 12.51
C LEU A 233 -18.33 -3.11 12.63
N ALA A 234 -19.19 -3.31 11.64
CA ALA A 234 -20.56 -2.78 11.68
C ALA A 234 -21.34 -3.31 12.89
N THR A 235 -21.25 -4.62 13.16
CA THR A 235 -21.89 -5.25 14.33
C THR A 235 -21.30 -4.74 15.64
N GLN A 236 -19.99 -4.52 15.70
CA GLN A 236 -19.33 -3.95 16.89
C GLN A 236 -19.80 -2.53 17.15
N LEU A 237 -19.85 -1.68 16.12
CA LEU A 237 -20.34 -0.30 16.24
C LEU A 237 -21.83 -0.27 16.66
N ALA A 238 -22.65 -1.18 16.12
CA ALA A 238 -24.05 -1.31 16.52
C ALA A 238 -24.24 -1.68 18.00
N ALA A 239 -23.27 -2.39 18.59
CA ALA A 239 -23.27 -2.81 19.99
C ALA A 239 -22.59 -1.80 20.92
N ASP A 240 -21.79 -0.88 20.38
CA ASP A 240 -21.02 0.09 21.16
C ASP A 240 -21.92 1.23 21.67
N PRO A 241 -21.98 1.48 23.00
CA PRO A 241 -22.73 2.59 23.57
C PRO A 241 -22.39 3.95 22.97
N GLU A 242 -21.13 4.19 22.61
CA GLU A 242 -20.73 5.45 21.99
C GLU A 242 -21.33 5.63 20.59
N TRP A 243 -21.71 4.54 19.90
CA TRP A 243 -22.22 4.52 18.51
C TRP A 243 -23.71 4.17 18.39
N GLN A 244 -24.44 4.02 19.50
CA GLN A 244 -25.87 3.67 19.50
C GLN A 244 -26.73 4.57 18.59
N PHE A 245 -26.35 5.83 18.46
CA PHE A 245 -27.02 6.83 17.62
C PHE A 245 -27.02 6.47 16.11
N ALA A 246 -26.08 5.64 15.64
CA ALA A 246 -25.92 5.28 14.24
C ALA A 246 -26.49 3.90 13.89
N ARG A 247 -26.96 3.11 14.88
CA ARG A 247 -27.26 1.68 14.73
C ARG A 247 -28.19 1.34 13.57
N GLN A 248 -29.17 2.19 13.27
CA GLN A 248 -30.21 1.95 12.27
C GLN A 248 -29.80 2.38 10.85
N CYS A 249 -28.70 3.12 10.71
CA CYS A 249 -28.26 3.73 9.44
C CYS A 249 -26.84 3.32 9.02
N LEU A 250 -26.30 2.25 9.62
CA LEU A 250 -24.99 1.69 9.25
C LEU A 250 -25.07 0.98 7.90
N ILE A 251 -24.24 1.42 6.95
CA ILE A 251 -24.10 0.82 5.62
C ILE A 251 -22.65 0.36 5.45
N ASP A 252 -22.44 -0.94 5.29
CA ASP A 252 -21.11 -1.51 5.11
C ASP A 252 -20.60 -1.33 3.68
N LEU A 253 -19.49 -0.61 3.56
CA LEU A 253 -18.74 -0.33 2.35
C LEU A 253 -17.31 -0.87 2.45
N GLY A 254 -17.02 -1.81 3.36
CA GLY A 254 -15.70 -2.42 3.47
C GLY A 254 -15.41 -3.45 2.37
N ILE A 255 -14.15 -3.88 2.27
CA ILE A 255 -13.80 -4.99 1.38
C ILE A 255 -14.52 -6.25 1.89
N SER A 256 -15.49 -6.78 1.14
CA SER A 256 -16.25 -7.96 1.56
C SER A 256 -15.41 -9.24 1.52
N SER A 257 -15.76 -10.24 2.33
CA SER A 257 -15.13 -11.56 2.24
C SER A 257 -15.46 -12.27 0.92
N THR A 258 -16.64 -12.01 0.34
CA THR A 258 -17.13 -12.62 -0.91
C THR A 258 -16.44 -12.09 -2.17
N SER A 259 -15.88 -10.88 -2.11
CA SER A 259 -15.14 -10.27 -3.23
C SER A 259 -13.69 -10.77 -3.33
N LEU A 260 -13.23 -11.56 -2.36
CA LEU A 260 -11.89 -12.13 -2.32
C LEU A 260 -11.80 -13.37 -3.21
N LYS A 261 -11.36 -13.18 -4.46
CA LYS A 261 -11.12 -14.27 -5.42
C LYS A 261 -9.87 -15.08 -5.04
N HIS A 262 -9.92 -16.40 -5.22
CA HIS A 262 -8.83 -17.32 -4.87
C HIS A 262 -7.53 -17.10 -5.64
N ASP A 263 -7.61 -16.59 -6.88
CA ASP A 263 -6.45 -16.46 -7.79
C ASP A 263 -5.88 -15.04 -7.86
N ALA A 264 -6.47 -14.08 -7.15
CA ALA A 264 -5.98 -12.70 -7.16
C ALA A 264 -4.68 -12.56 -6.34
N SER A 265 -3.67 -11.88 -6.90
CA SER A 265 -2.41 -11.56 -6.21
C SER A 265 -2.61 -10.42 -5.20
N LEU A 266 -3.36 -10.70 -4.13
CA LEU A 266 -3.71 -9.72 -3.11
C LEU A 266 -2.56 -9.52 -2.11
N PRO A 267 -2.31 -8.29 -1.64
CA PRO A 267 -1.28 -8.00 -0.66
C PRO A 267 -1.76 -8.36 0.75
N TRP A 268 -1.58 -9.62 1.14
CA TRP A 268 -1.88 -10.05 2.51
C TRP A 268 -0.82 -9.51 3.46
N THR A 269 -1.27 -8.67 4.39
CA THR A 269 -0.46 -8.08 5.45
C THR A 269 -0.89 -8.66 6.79
N PRO A 270 0.02 -8.87 7.76
CA PRO A 270 -0.37 -9.36 9.07
C PRO A 270 -1.15 -8.25 9.81
N THR A 271 -2.17 -8.63 10.58
CA THR A 271 -2.87 -7.66 11.45
C THR A 271 -2.00 -7.23 12.62
N ASP A 272 -1.17 -8.14 13.13
CA ASP A 272 -0.19 -7.89 14.17
C ASP A 272 1.18 -7.54 13.57
N THR A 273 1.70 -6.36 13.93
CA THR A 273 3.02 -5.87 13.53
C THR A 273 4.19 -6.73 14.02
N SER A 274 3.98 -7.56 15.05
CA SER A 274 5.00 -8.50 15.57
C SER A 274 5.26 -9.66 14.61
N ARG A 275 4.31 -9.99 13.73
CA ARG A 275 4.43 -11.11 12.79
C ARG A 275 5.31 -10.75 11.60
N THR A 276 6.37 -11.52 11.42
CA THR A 276 7.31 -11.41 10.32
C THR A 276 6.78 -12.15 9.09
N GLY A 277 5.87 -11.52 8.35
CA GLY A 277 5.38 -12.11 7.10
C GLY A 277 4.32 -11.26 6.44
N GLY A 278 4.58 -10.80 5.22
CA GLY A 278 3.55 -10.35 4.30
C GLY A 278 3.74 -11.15 3.02
N ALA A 279 2.65 -11.64 2.45
CA ALA A 279 2.71 -12.52 1.29
C ALA A 279 1.67 -12.09 0.27
N PHE A 280 2.00 -12.26 -1.00
CA PHE A 280 1.07 -11.96 -2.07
C PHE A 280 0.42 -13.24 -2.54
N GLY A 281 -0.90 -13.21 -2.67
CA GLY A 281 -1.72 -14.37 -3.03
C GLY A 281 -1.79 -15.45 -1.95
N GLY A 282 -2.40 -16.57 -2.34
CA GLY A 282 -2.77 -17.67 -1.46
C GLY A 282 -4.25 -17.63 -1.09
N HIS A 283 -4.71 -18.75 -0.52
CA HIS A 283 -6.14 -18.98 -0.27
C HIS A 283 -6.71 -17.98 0.77
N PRO A 284 -7.73 -17.16 0.41
CA PRO A 284 -8.23 -16.09 1.29
C PRO A 284 -8.65 -16.57 2.68
N SER A 285 -9.41 -17.66 2.78
CA SER A 285 -9.85 -18.19 4.08
C SER A 285 -8.68 -18.59 4.99
N LYS A 286 -7.65 -19.24 4.45
CA LYS A 286 -6.45 -19.63 5.21
C LYS A 286 -5.68 -18.40 5.69
N ARG A 287 -5.61 -17.34 4.86
CA ARG A 287 -4.94 -16.08 5.21
C ARG A 287 -5.68 -15.35 6.33
N LEU A 288 -7.00 -15.23 6.22
CA LEU A 288 -7.84 -14.61 7.24
C LEU A 288 -7.76 -15.36 8.57
N GLN A 289 -7.85 -16.71 8.56
CA GLN A 289 -7.67 -17.55 9.75
C GLN A 289 -6.27 -17.41 10.37
N ALA A 290 -5.25 -17.24 9.52
CA ALA A 290 -3.89 -16.97 9.95
C ALA A 290 -3.66 -15.52 10.40
N GLY A 291 -4.70 -14.69 10.59
CA GLY A 291 -4.57 -13.32 11.08
C GLY A 291 -3.93 -12.36 10.08
N TYR A 292 -4.14 -12.59 8.78
CA TYR A 292 -3.78 -11.63 7.75
C TYR A 292 -5.01 -10.80 7.35
N ARG A 293 -4.74 -9.61 6.83
CA ARG A 293 -5.71 -8.70 6.25
C ARG A 293 -5.27 -8.21 4.88
N ILE A 294 -6.25 -7.78 4.08
CA ILE A 294 -6.00 -6.93 2.91
C ILE A 294 -6.36 -5.51 3.30
N PRO A 295 -5.38 -4.62 3.42
CA PRO A 295 -5.64 -3.28 3.90
C PRO A 295 -6.34 -2.47 2.81
N LEU A 296 -7.33 -1.64 3.15
CA LEU A 296 -8.10 -0.82 2.21
C LEU A 296 -7.20 0.09 1.36
N ASP A 297 -6.19 0.64 2.00
CA ASP A 297 -5.15 1.50 1.42
C ASP A 297 -4.06 0.68 0.72
N TYR A 298 -4.38 -0.51 0.18
CA TYR A 298 -3.37 -1.28 -0.55
C TYR A 298 -2.99 -0.64 -1.88
N ILE A 299 -3.88 0.13 -2.50
CA ILE A 299 -3.62 0.90 -3.73
C ILE A 299 -3.18 2.34 -3.42
N GLY A 300 -2.65 3.05 -4.43
CA GLY A 300 -2.22 4.45 -4.26
C GLY A 300 -3.38 5.40 -3.87
N PRO A 301 -3.08 6.58 -3.32
CA PRO A 301 -4.09 7.48 -2.78
C PRO A 301 -5.10 7.95 -3.83
N LYS A 302 -4.63 8.35 -5.03
CA LYS A 302 -5.50 8.83 -6.11
C LYS A 302 -6.57 7.80 -6.55
N PRO A 303 -6.24 6.56 -6.97
CA PRO A 303 -7.26 5.58 -7.32
C PRO A 303 -8.14 5.20 -6.12
N MET A 304 -7.59 5.21 -4.89
CA MET A 304 -8.35 4.89 -3.69
C MET A 304 -9.45 5.93 -3.42
N LEU A 305 -9.11 7.21 -3.47
CA LEU A 305 -10.04 8.31 -3.27
C LEU A 305 -11.15 8.30 -4.32
N SER A 306 -10.81 8.02 -5.59
CA SER A 306 -11.80 7.91 -6.66
C SER A 306 -12.79 6.78 -6.40
N LEU A 307 -12.29 5.58 -6.05
CA LEU A 307 -13.14 4.42 -5.80
C LEU A 307 -14.02 4.60 -4.58
N LEU A 308 -13.45 5.16 -3.50
CA LEU A 308 -14.20 5.45 -2.29
C LEU A 308 -15.28 6.51 -2.53
N SER A 309 -14.99 7.54 -3.34
CA SER A 309 -15.98 8.56 -3.71
C SER A 309 -17.15 7.93 -4.45
N THR A 310 -16.87 7.08 -5.43
CA THR A 310 -17.90 6.33 -6.16
C THR A 310 -18.71 5.47 -5.20
N ALA A 311 -18.07 4.67 -4.35
CA ALA A 311 -18.75 3.77 -3.43
C ALA A 311 -19.65 4.49 -2.42
N VAL A 312 -19.18 5.63 -1.90
CA VAL A 312 -19.92 6.46 -0.96
C VAL A 312 -21.10 7.16 -1.62
N VAL A 313 -21.03 7.47 -2.92
CA VAL A 313 -22.15 8.05 -3.68
C VAL A 313 -23.16 6.98 -4.10
N THR A 314 -22.70 5.79 -4.51
CA THR A 314 -23.56 4.70 -4.97
C THR A 314 -24.14 3.86 -3.84
N GLY A 315 -23.64 4.01 -2.60
CA GLY A 315 -24.01 3.17 -1.45
C GLY A 315 -23.56 1.71 -1.58
N ALA A 316 -22.72 1.41 -2.56
CA ALA A 316 -22.23 0.06 -2.84
C ALA A 316 -20.77 0.12 -3.26
N LEU A 317 -19.93 -0.62 -2.54
CA LEU A 317 -18.52 -0.71 -2.83
C LEU A 317 -18.28 -1.84 -3.86
N LEU A 318 -18.24 -1.48 -5.15
CA LEU A 318 -17.85 -2.40 -6.23
C LEU A 318 -16.32 -2.58 -6.27
N LEU A 319 -15.70 -3.03 -5.17
CA LEU A 319 -14.29 -3.45 -5.22
C LEU A 319 -14.23 -4.86 -5.78
N THR A 320 -14.21 -4.99 -7.10
CA THR A 320 -13.55 -6.16 -7.68
C THR A 320 -12.03 -5.89 -7.65
N PRO A 321 -11.22 -6.79 -7.08
CA PRO A 321 -9.76 -6.67 -7.11
C PRO A 321 -9.18 -6.45 -8.51
N GLU A 322 -9.91 -6.85 -9.56
CA GLU A 322 -9.54 -6.68 -10.96
C GLU A 322 -9.51 -5.20 -11.39
N ILE A 323 -10.51 -4.38 -11.01
CA ILE A 323 -10.51 -2.93 -11.28
C ILE A 323 -9.35 -2.24 -10.55
N LEU A 324 -9.03 -2.74 -9.36
CA LEU A 324 -7.95 -2.23 -8.50
C LEU A 324 -6.55 -2.61 -8.97
N SER A 325 -6.42 -3.72 -9.72
CA SER A 325 -5.14 -4.19 -10.26
C SER A 325 -4.80 -3.52 -11.59
N ALA A 326 -5.80 -3.23 -12.42
CA ALA A 326 -5.65 -2.64 -13.75
C ALA A 326 -5.20 -1.17 -13.74
N SER A 327 -5.52 -0.42 -12.68
CA SER A 327 -5.16 1.01 -12.56
C SER A 327 -3.69 1.27 -12.16
N GLY A 328 -2.89 0.23 -11.89
CA GLY A 328 -1.48 0.36 -11.48
C GLY A 328 -0.45 0.02 -12.56
N THR A 329 -0.89 -0.31 -13.78
CA THR A 329 -0.05 -0.80 -14.88
C THR A 329 0.05 0.21 -16.02
N GLU A 330 0.63 1.38 -15.79
CA GLU A 330 1.16 2.21 -16.88
C GLU A 330 2.38 2.99 -16.38
N VAL A 331 3.29 3.27 -17.31
CA VAL A 331 4.63 3.86 -17.15
C VAL A 331 5.76 2.85 -16.84
N GLU A 332 6.30 2.30 -17.92
CA GLU A 332 7.66 1.78 -18.03
C GLU A 332 8.65 2.93 -17.79
N ILE A 333 9.65 2.71 -16.91
CA ILE A 333 10.66 3.73 -16.58
C ILE A 333 12.04 3.12 -16.77
N ASP A 334 12.84 3.84 -17.57
CA ASP A 334 14.25 3.63 -17.79
C ASP A 334 15.04 4.08 -16.53
N TYR A 335 15.69 3.14 -15.87
CA TYR A 335 16.46 3.38 -14.65
C TYR A 335 17.93 3.53 -15.00
N GLY A 336 18.36 4.77 -15.20
CA GLY A 336 19.78 5.16 -15.11
C GLY A 336 20.37 4.95 -13.72
#